data_AF-A0A0E0I0T9-F1
#
_entry.id   AF-A0A0E0I0T9-F1
#
_cell.length_a   1.000
_cell.length_b   1.000
_cell.length_c   1.000
_cell.angle_alpha   90.00
_cell.angle_beta   90.00
_cell.angle_gamma   90.00
#
_symmetry.space_group_name_H-M   'P 1'
#
loop_
_entity.id
_entity.type
_entity.pdbx_description
1 polymer ?
#
loop_
_entity_poly.entity_id
_entity_poly.type
_entity_poly.pdbx_seq_one_letter_code
_entity_poly.pdbx_strand_id
1 'polypeptide(L)' 'MAVSEEKKEMQDPRTQAIASTIRVVPNFPKPGIMFQDITTLLLNPPVFKDTIDLFVERYTGKGISVVAGNI' A
#
# COMPACT_ATOMS: atom_id res chain seq x y z
N MET A 1 -25.79 -23.53 -14.19
CA MET A 1 -25.79 -22.31 -13.36
C MET A 1 -24.34 -21.95 -13.13
N ALA A 2 -23.95 -20.76 -13.60
CA ALA A 2 -22.55 -20.37 -13.76
C ALA A 2 -21.84 -20.19 -12.42
N VAL A 3 -20.59 -20.64 -12.41
CA VAL A 3 -19.61 -20.54 -11.35
C VAL A 3 -19.30 -19.07 -11.09
N SER A 4 -19.59 -18.57 -9.89
CA SER A 4 -19.02 -17.32 -9.40
C SER A 4 -17.71 -17.67 -8.71
N GLU A 5 -16.63 -17.68 -9.48
CA GLU A 5 -15.25 -17.75 -8.97
C GLU A 5 -15.02 -16.53 -8.07
N GLU A 6 -14.99 -16.74 -6.75
CA GLU A 6 -14.32 -15.82 -5.85
C GLU A 6 -12.83 -15.85 -6.21
N LYS A 7 -12.42 -14.87 -7.01
CA LYS A 7 -11.01 -14.59 -7.29
C LYS A 7 -10.37 -14.13 -5.98
N LYS A 8 -9.92 -15.10 -5.17
CA LYS A 8 -9.05 -14.87 -4.02
C LYS A 8 -7.76 -14.28 -4.59
N GLU A 9 -7.66 -12.95 -4.64
CA GLU A 9 -6.43 -12.26 -5.03
C GLU A 9 -5.31 -12.86 -4.19
N MET A 10 -4.39 -13.58 -4.85
CA MET A 10 -3.17 -14.05 -4.23
C MET A 10 -2.43 -12.79 -3.78
N GLN A 11 -2.47 -12.49 -2.47
CA GLN A 11 -1.79 -11.33 -1.92
C GLN A 11 -0.31 -11.43 -2.28
N ASP A 12 0.21 -10.40 -2.94
CA ASP A 12 1.62 -10.35 -3.31
C ASP A 12 2.46 -10.50 -2.02
N PRO A 13 3.47 -11.39 -2.00
CA PRO A 13 4.26 -11.66 -0.79
C PRO A 13 4.93 -10.40 -0.21
N ARG A 14 5.19 -9.37 -1.03
CA ARG A 14 5.72 -8.08 -0.57
C ARG A 14 4.74 -7.33 0.34
N THR A 15 3.44 -7.58 0.22
CA THR A 15 2.39 -6.89 0.99
C THR A 15 2.57 -7.07 2.50
N GLN A 16 3.00 -8.26 2.93
CA GLN A 16 3.22 -8.55 4.35
C GLN A 16 4.41 -7.75 4.89
N ALA A 17 5.51 -7.68 4.13
CA ALA A 17 6.68 -6.88 4.48
C ALA A 17 6.33 -5.39 4.57
N ILE A 18 5.59 -4.86 3.59
CA ILE A 18 5.12 -3.47 3.57
C ILE A 18 4.26 -3.17 4.80
N ALA A 19 3.24 -3.98 5.07
CA ALA A 19 2.34 -3.78 6.20
C ALA A 19 3.08 -3.79 7.55
N SER A 20 4.09 -4.65 7.70
CA SER A 20 4.88 -4.74 8.95
C SER A 20 5.71 -3.49 9.24
N THR A 21 5.96 -2.64 8.24
CA THR A 21 6.68 -1.38 8.44
C THR A 21 5.79 -0.22 8.88
N ILE A 22 4.46 -0.34 8.82
CA ILE A 22 3.54 0.74 9.21
C ILE A 22 3.30 0.65 10.72
N ARG A 23 3.61 1.73 11.44
CA ARG A 23 3.37 1.80 12.89
C ARG A 23 2.02 2.43 13.20
N VAL A 24 1.42 2.01 14.30
CA VAL A 24 0.17 2.61 14.81
C VAL A 24 0.49 3.55 15.97
N VAL A 25 0.05 4.80 15.87
CA VAL A 25 0.17 5.84 16.90
C VAL A 25 -1.22 6.15 17.46
N PRO A 26 -1.55 5.70 18.68
CA PRO A 26 -2.85 5.95 19.27
C PRO A 26 -3.01 7.42 19.67
N ASN A 27 -4.24 7.93 19.58
CA ASN A 27 -4.68 9.26 19.99
C ASN A 27 -3.95 10.43 19.31
N PHE A 28 -3.52 10.26 18.06
CA PHE A 28 -2.88 11.31 17.26
C PHE A 28 -3.69 11.63 15.99
N PRO A 29 -3.83 12.90 15.58
CA PRO A 29 -3.45 14.12 16.30
C PRO A 29 -4.41 14.48 17.43
N LYS A 30 -5.50 13.72 17.59
CA LYS A 30 -6.55 13.93 18.60
C LYS A 30 -6.96 12.58 19.22
N PRO A 31 -7.52 12.58 20.45
CA PRO A 31 -8.01 11.36 21.10
C PRO A 31 -9.02 10.58 20.24
N GLY A 32 -8.93 9.25 20.31
CA GLY A 32 -9.81 8.33 19.58
C GLY A 32 -9.33 7.93 18.18
N ILE A 33 -8.22 8.46 17.69
CA ILE A 33 -7.65 8.14 16.36
C ILE A 33 -6.49 7.15 16.49
N MET A 34 -6.47 6.12 15.65
CA MET A 34 -5.33 5.20 15.49
C MET A 34 -4.56 5.60 14.23
N PHE A 35 -3.60 6.52 14.37
CA PHE A 35 -2.86 7.07 13.24
C PHE A 35 -1.88 6.05 12.67
N GLN A 36 -1.97 5.78 11.37
CA GLN A 36 -1.05 4.92 10.65
C GLN A 36 0.13 5.77 10.18
N ASP A 37 1.25 5.70 10.89
CA ASP A 37 2.44 6.43 10.50
C ASP A 37 3.25 5.63 9.48
N ILE A 38 3.23 6.12 8.24
CA ILE A 38 3.94 5.57 7.10
C ILE A 38 5.40 6.02 7.02
N THR A 39 5.86 6.95 7.86
CA THR A 39 7.24 7.46 7.78
C THR A 39 8.29 6.35 7.94
N THR A 40 7.99 5.32 8.73
CA THR A 40 8.82 4.12 8.88
C THR A 40 8.91 3.29 7.60
N LEU A 41 7.85 3.23 6.79
CA LEU A 41 7.89 2.66 5.44
C LEU A 41 8.77 3.54 4.52
N LEU A 42 8.54 4.86 4.52
CA LEU A 42 9.27 5.80 3.67
C LEU A 42 10.78 5.82 3.95
N LEU A 43 11.18 5.58 5.19
CA LEU A 43 12.59 5.52 5.63
C LEU A 43 13.26 4.16 5.39
N ASN A 44 12.54 3.16 4.85
CA ASN A 44 13.06 1.83 4.54
C ASN A 44 13.16 1.63 3.01
N PRO A 45 14.33 1.91 2.37
CA PRO A 45 14.42 1.98 0.92
C PRO A 45 14.03 0.69 0.18
N PRO A 46 14.44 -0.52 0.63
CA PRO A 46 14.00 -1.76 -0.01
C PRO A 46 12.47 -1.93 -0.03
N VAL A 47 11.81 -1.73 1.11
CA VAL A 47 10.35 -1.95 1.23
C VAL A 47 9.56 -0.82 0.56
N PHE A 48 10.09 0.40 0.61
CA PHE A 48 9.50 1.53 -0.12
C PHE A 48 9.55 1.29 -1.63
N LYS A 49 10.68 0.76 -2.15
CA LYS A 49 10.77 0.34 -3.55
C LYS A 49 9.72 -0.71 -3.90
N ASP A 50 9.59 -1.77 -3.09
CA ASP A 50 8.57 -2.81 -3.30
C ASP A 50 7.15 -2.22 -3.37
N THR A 51 6.87 -1.21 -2.53
CA THR A 51 5.58 -0.51 -2.53
C THR A 51 5.33 0.25 -3.84
N ILE A 52 6.34 0.97 -4.33
CA ILE A 52 6.25 1.70 -5.61
C ILE A 52 6.13 0.74 -6.78
N ASP A 53 6.92 -0.34 -6.79
CA ASP A 53 6.89 -1.36 -7.85
C ASP A 53 5.50 -1.98 -7.96
N LEU A 54 4.84 -2.31 -6.84
CA LEU A 54 3.45 -2.78 -6.84
C LEU A 54 2.46 -1.78 -7.47
N PHE A 55 2.62 -0.49 -7.22
CA PHE A 55 1.79 0.53 -7.88
C PHE A 55 2.08 0.58 -9.38
N VAL A 56 3.35 0.61 -9.78
CA VAL A 56 3.76 0.68 -11.20
C VAL A 56 3.27 -0.55 -11.97
N GLU A 57 3.47 -1.76 -11.44
CA GLU A 57 3.03 -3.02 -12.05
C GLU A 57 1.52 -3.00 -12.31
N ARG A 58 0.73 -2.52 -11.35
CA ARG A 58 -0.75 -2.43 -11.48
C ARG A 58 -1.20 -1.51 -12.63
N TYR A 59 -0.42 -0.49 -12.96
CA TYR A 59 -0.78 0.50 -13.98
C TYR A 59 0.05 0.42 -15.26
N THR A 60 1.02 -0.51 -15.32
CA THR A 60 1.83 -0.75 -16.52
C THR A 60 0.94 -1.10 -17.71
N GLY A 61 1.20 -0.48 -18.85
CA GLY A 61 0.42 -0.68 -20.09
C GLY A 61 -0.94 0.02 -20.14
N LYS A 62 -1.34 0.78 -19.11
CA LYS A 62 -2.65 1.47 -19.09
C LYS A 62 -2.64 2.87 -19.70
N GLY A 63 -1.51 3.32 -20.26
CA GLY A 63 -1.42 4.64 -20.90
C GLY A 63 -1.60 5.82 -19.93
N ILE A 64 -1.24 5.66 -18.66
CA ILE A 64 -1.28 6.75 -17.68
C ILE A 64 -0.32 7.86 -18.12
N SER A 65 -0.85 9.06 -18.33
CA SER A 65 -0.08 10.24 -18.78
C SER A 65 0.23 11.24 -17.66
N VAL A 66 -0.54 11.20 -16.57
CA VAL A 66 -0.40 12.11 -15.43
C VAL A 66 -0.69 11.36 -14.13
N VAL A 67 0.08 11.66 -13.08
CA VAL A 67 -0.19 11.26 -11.70
C VAL A 67 -0.41 12.52 -10.88
N ALA A 68 -1.55 12.62 -10.18
CA ALA A 68 -1.87 13.73 -9.30
C ALA A 68 -1.70 13.30 -7.83
N GLY A 69 -1.01 14.13 -7.06
CA GLY A 69 -0.87 13.97 -5.60
C GLY A 69 -1.40 15.22 -4.90
N ASN A 70 -2.09 15.04 -3.78
CA ASN A 70 -2.46 16.13 -2.88
C ASN A 70 -1.50 16.12 -1.68
N ILE A 71 -1.08 17.31 -1.26
CA ILE A 71 -0.19 17.51 -0.11
C ILE A 71 -0.96 17.98 1.12
#